data_AF-A0A5P0ZK22-F1
#
_entry.id   AF-A0A5P0ZK22-F1
#
_cell.length_a   1.000
_cell.length_b   1.000
_cell.length_c   1.000
_cell.angle_alpha   90.00
_cell.angle_beta   90.00
_cell.angle_gamma   90.00
#
_symmetry.space_group_name_H-M   'P 1'
#
loop_
_entity.id
_entity.type
_entity.pdbx_description
1 polymer ?
#
loop_
_entity_poly.entity_id
_entity_poly.type
_entity_poly.pdbx_seq_one_letter_code
_entity_poly.pdbx_strand_id
1 'polypeptide(L)'
;MFSKKKLIASLATSVALTGIGFVATSQVDSLIGTSEVKASYAWVNSYIEANNITPVGIQYRQGTFNRWIPYENGVGRPEGIVVHETATPGATAENEVAYFNNNWKKLYTYVHAFVDANSIINIHSSDYGVWGAGPTANAKYIQVELCEVGTTDQFAHSISNDAYYIASKLLQYGLPMEPGKTVVSHKQTGTMWHETNHTDPDGYFSKWGYDMNQFNELIGKYYNNLKATGSVNGAVTKPSTDAGSDNNNKVEASNPYKGVVDVTDPEGDYVQLLSFRADGSAFVPTRGLADKTPWATDQQKQYKGHTYYRVSTNEWVSDYYAKFTASK
;
A
#
# COMPACT_ATOMS: atom_id res chain seq x y z
N MET A 1 -25.26 -33.46 -20.66
CA MET A 1 -26.34 -32.51 -20.30
C MET A 1 -25.84 -31.71 -19.11
N PHE A 2 -25.32 -30.49 -19.35
CA PHE A 2 -24.64 -29.68 -18.34
C PHE A 2 -25.64 -29.09 -17.35
N SER A 3 -25.47 -29.40 -16.06
CA SER A 3 -26.29 -28.83 -14.99
C SER A 3 -25.76 -27.45 -14.61
N LYS A 4 -26.59 -26.42 -14.85
CA LYS A 4 -26.34 -25.02 -14.53
C LYS A 4 -26.24 -24.84 -13.01
N LYS A 5 -25.08 -24.41 -12.51
CA LYS A 5 -24.94 -23.94 -11.12
C LYS A 5 -25.36 -22.47 -11.05
N LYS A 6 -26.25 -22.19 -10.09
CA LYS A 6 -26.87 -20.90 -9.82
C LYS A 6 -25.82 -19.90 -9.32
N LEU A 7 -25.71 -18.76 -10.00
CA LEU A 7 -25.06 -17.56 -9.49
C LEU A 7 -25.96 -16.97 -8.40
N ILE A 8 -25.47 -16.94 -7.16
CA ILE A 8 -26.10 -16.21 -6.07
C ILE A 8 -25.47 -14.82 -6.10
N ALA A 9 -26.18 -13.86 -6.69
CA ALA A 9 -25.89 -12.43 -6.54
C ALA A 9 -26.43 -11.98 -5.19
N SER A 10 -25.56 -11.52 -4.29
CA SER A 10 -25.97 -10.85 -3.06
C SER A 10 -26.31 -9.38 -3.38
N LEU A 11 -27.58 -9.02 -3.19
CA LEU A 11 -28.07 -7.65 -3.22
C LEU A 11 -27.38 -6.80 -2.13
N ALA A 12 -26.86 -5.64 -2.51
CA ALA A 12 -26.68 -4.51 -1.63
C ALA A 12 -27.45 -3.31 -2.20
N THR A 13 -28.34 -2.75 -1.39
CA THR A 13 -29.32 -1.73 -1.74
C THR A 13 -28.61 -0.38 -1.90
N SER A 14 -28.47 0.13 -3.12
CA SER A 14 -28.04 1.51 -3.35
C SER A 14 -29.25 2.44 -3.38
N VAL A 15 -29.34 3.34 -2.39
CA VAL A 15 -30.30 4.44 -2.38
C VAL A 15 -29.73 5.55 -3.26
N ALA A 16 -30.32 5.76 -4.44
CA ALA A 16 -30.05 6.92 -5.27
C ALA A 16 -30.82 8.13 -4.69
N LEU A 17 -30.11 9.17 -4.28
CA LEU A 17 -30.72 10.46 -3.95
C LEU A 17 -30.69 11.35 -5.20
N THR A 18 -31.88 11.79 -5.62
CA THR A 18 -32.14 12.64 -6.78
C THR A 18 -32.17 14.14 -6.41
N GLY A 19 -31.82 14.98 -7.39
CA GLY A 19 -32.04 16.44 -7.39
C GLY A 19 -30.77 17.25 -7.09
N ILE A 20 -30.43 18.35 -7.77
CA ILE A 20 -31.27 19.40 -8.36
C ILE A 20 -30.58 19.96 -9.63
N GLY A 21 -31.37 20.29 -10.65
CA GLY A 21 -30.91 20.82 -11.93
C GLY A 21 -30.43 22.27 -11.89
N PHE A 22 -29.59 22.62 -12.86
CA PHE A 22 -29.24 24.01 -13.17
C PHE A 22 -29.66 24.36 -14.61
N VAL A 23 -30.20 25.57 -14.72
CA VAL A 23 -30.85 26.19 -15.88
C VAL A 23 -29.83 26.49 -16.97
N ALA A 24 -30.16 26.13 -18.21
CA ALA A 24 -29.38 26.51 -19.39
C ALA A 24 -29.64 27.98 -19.75
N THR A 25 -28.58 28.79 -19.81
CA THR A 25 -28.58 30.06 -20.54
C THR A 25 -27.54 29.98 -21.65
N SER A 26 -28.00 30.11 -22.88
CA SER A 26 -27.19 30.20 -24.09
C SER A 26 -26.42 31.51 -24.15
N GLN A 27 -25.11 31.47 -24.43
CA GLN A 27 -24.41 32.59 -25.09
C GLN A 27 -23.09 32.17 -25.76
N VAL A 28 -23.07 32.40 -27.08
CA VAL A 28 -22.00 32.84 -28.00
C VAL A 28 -20.64 32.12 -27.97
N ASP A 29 -20.39 31.35 -29.02
CA ASP A 29 -19.08 30.83 -29.42
C ASP A 29 -18.10 31.97 -29.75
N SER A 30 -16.96 31.99 -29.05
CA SER A 30 -15.74 32.63 -29.52
C SER A 30 -14.60 31.62 -29.54
N LEU A 31 -14.20 31.23 -30.75
CA LEU A 31 -13.03 30.39 -31.04
C LEU A 31 -11.74 31.13 -30.66
N ILE A 32 -11.29 30.94 -29.43
CA ILE A 32 -9.90 31.17 -29.03
C ILE A 32 -9.42 29.84 -28.49
N GLY A 33 -8.43 29.25 -29.17
CA GLY A 33 -7.74 28.05 -28.72
C GLY A 33 -7.05 28.32 -27.40
N THR A 34 -7.76 28.13 -26.30
CA THR A 34 -7.19 28.04 -24.97
C THR A 34 -6.62 26.64 -24.85
N SER A 35 -5.30 26.53 -24.77
CA SER A 35 -4.70 25.40 -24.06
C SER A 35 -5.35 25.38 -22.67
N GLU A 36 -6.22 24.42 -22.41
CA GLU A 36 -6.69 24.14 -21.05
C GLU A 36 -5.46 23.75 -20.25
N VAL A 37 -4.89 24.71 -19.54
CA VAL A 37 -4.11 24.42 -18.36
C VAL A 37 -5.12 23.80 -17.41
N LYS A 38 -5.18 22.46 -17.36
CA LYS A 38 -5.87 21.73 -16.29
C LYS A 38 -5.30 22.26 -14.97
N ALA A 39 -5.98 23.23 -14.37
CA ALA A 39 -5.75 23.59 -12.98
C ALA A 39 -5.98 22.29 -12.20
N SER A 40 -4.93 21.78 -11.54
CA SER A 40 -4.96 20.47 -10.93
C SER A 40 -6.02 20.44 -9.82
N TYR A 41 -7.06 19.63 -10.00
CA TYR A 41 -8.03 19.32 -8.95
C TYR A 41 -7.41 18.54 -7.77
N ALA A 42 -6.08 18.34 -7.73
CA ALA A 42 -5.29 17.64 -6.71
C ALA A 42 -5.27 18.33 -5.33
N TRP A 43 -6.35 19.02 -4.96
CA TRP A 43 -6.44 19.78 -3.72
C TRP A 43 -6.15 18.89 -2.49
N VAL A 44 -6.54 17.62 -2.50
CA VAL A 44 -6.24 16.67 -1.41
C VAL A 44 -4.75 16.39 -1.31
N ASN A 45 -4.06 16.12 -2.43
CA ASN A 45 -2.61 15.90 -2.44
C ASN A 45 -1.86 17.17 -1.99
N SER A 46 -2.30 18.33 -2.48
CA SER A 46 -1.78 19.63 -2.05
C SER A 46 -2.07 19.90 -0.57
N TYR A 47 -3.22 19.49 -0.05
CA TYR A 47 -3.59 19.61 1.36
C TYR A 47 -2.72 18.71 2.25
N ILE A 48 -2.50 17.45 1.84
CA ILE A 48 -1.57 16.52 2.50
C ILE A 48 -0.19 17.14 2.62
N GLU A 49 0.32 17.70 1.53
CA GLU A 49 1.64 18.35 1.50
C GLU A 49 1.67 19.63 2.34
N ALA A 50 0.70 20.53 2.19
CA ALA A 50 0.66 21.80 2.90
C ALA A 50 0.51 21.64 4.42
N ASN A 51 -0.17 20.59 4.86
CA ASN A 51 -0.37 20.29 6.29
C ASN A 51 0.66 19.29 6.83
N ASN A 52 1.66 18.89 6.05
CA ASN A 52 2.66 17.89 6.43
C ASN A 52 2.04 16.59 6.98
N ILE A 53 0.94 16.14 6.37
CA ILE A 53 0.26 14.91 6.75
C ILE A 53 1.20 13.74 6.45
N THR A 54 1.55 13.00 7.49
CA THR A 54 2.37 11.79 7.40
C THR A 54 1.55 10.55 7.70
N PRO A 55 1.76 9.46 6.95
CA PRO A 55 1.03 8.23 7.16
C PRO A 55 1.46 7.55 8.46
N VAL A 56 0.54 6.81 9.07
CA VAL A 56 0.81 5.98 10.25
C VAL A 56 1.51 4.68 9.87
N GLY A 57 2.08 3.99 10.87
CA GLY A 57 2.71 2.68 10.66
C GLY A 57 1.70 1.57 10.33
N ILE A 58 2.12 0.61 9.50
CA ILE A 58 1.35 -0.59 9.19
C ILE A 58 1.33 -1.52 10.40
N GLN A 59 0.13 -1.81 10.90
CA GLN A 59 -0.10 -2.83 11.92
C GLN A 59 -0.34 -4.18 11.26
N TYR A 60 0.34 -5.23 11.72
CA TYR A 60 0.12 -6.60 11.25
C TYR A 60 -0.63 -7.39 12.32
N ARG A 61 -1.88 -7.76 12.04
CA ARG A 61 -2.78 -8.43 12.99
C ARG A 61 -3.50 -9.59 12.32
N GLN A 62 -2.93 -10.79 12.44
CA GLN A 62 -3.48 -11.99 11.81
C GLN A 62 -4.97 -12.18 12.12
N GLY A 63 -5.79 -12.23 11.07
CA GLY A 63 -7.22 -12.49 11.16
C GLY A 63 -7.57 -13.97 11.33
N THR A 64 -8.86 -14.26 11.50
CA THR A 64 -9.43 -15.60 11.76
C THR A 64 -9.57 -16.47 10.49
N PHE A 65 -9.01 -16.01 9.38
CA PHE A 65 -9.09 -16.65 8.08
C PHE A 65 -8.26 -17.94 8.08
N ASN A 66 -8.87 -19.05 7.67
CA ASN A 66 -8.19 -20.35 7.63
C ASN A 66 -7.89 -20.83 6.20
N ARG A 67 -7.97 -19.92 5.22
CA ARG A 67 -7.68 -20.20 3.81
C ARG A 67 -6.43 -19.45 3.38
N TRP A 68 -5.39 -20.21 3.09
CA TRP A 68 -4.09 -19.72 2.65
C TRP A 68 -3.92 -20.07 1.18
N ILE A 69 -4.38 -19.17 0.31
CA ILE A 69 -4.50 -19.42 -1.13
C ILE A 69 -3.25 -18.84 -1.80
N PRO A 70 -2.41 -19.64 -2.49
CA PRO A 70 -1.29 -19.06 -3.24
C PRO A 70 -1.82 -18.21 -4.40
N TYR A 71 -1.08 -17.16 -4.76
CA TYR A 71 -1.30 -16.49 -6.05
C TYR A 71 -1.03 -17.45 -7.20
N GLU A 72 -1.49 -17.13 -8.41
CA GLU A 72 -1.31 -17.97 -9.59
C GLU A 72 0.17 -18.27 -9.90
N ASN A 73 1.06 -17.34 -9.54
CA ASN A 73 2.50 -17.45 -9.74
C ASN A 73 3.23 -18.05 -8.52
N GLY A 74 2.52 -18.40 -7.45
CA GLY A 74 3.03 -18.99 -6.22
C GLY A 74 2.88 -18.09 -4.98
N VAL A 75 3.20 -18.64 -3.81
CA VAL A 75 3.23 -17.89 -2.55
C VAL A 75 4.24 -16.74 -2.63
N GLY A 76 3.87 -15.56 -2.15
CA GLY A 76 4.73 -14.38 -2.14
C GLY A 76 4.90 -13.71 -3.52
N ARG A 77 4.06 -14.07 -4.50
CA ARG A 77 4.17 -13.58 -5.88
C ARG A 77 2.89 -12.88 -6.36
N PRO A 78 2.43 -11.81 -5.69
CA PRO A 78 1.38 -10.95 -6.21
C PRO A 78 1.89 -10.19 -7.45
N GLU A 79 0.97 -9.78 -8.30
CA GLU A 79 1.19 -8.99 -9.52
C GLU A 79 0.78 -7.53 -9.36
N GLY A 80 0.12 -7.17 -8.25
CA GLY A 80 -0.29 -5.80 -7.96
C GLY A 80 -1.16 -5.66 -6.72
N ILE A 81 -1.80 -4.50 -6.59
CA ILE A 81 -2.76 -4.16 -5.54
C ILE A 81 -4.10 -3.69 -6.17
N VAL A 82 -5.23 -4.18 -5.64
CA VAL A 82 -6.58 -3.63 -5.87
C VAL A 82 -6.94 -2.66 -4.75
N VAL A 83 -7.39 -1.47 -5.15
CA VAL A 83 -7.93 -0.44 -4.27
C VAL A 83 -9.44 -0.57 -4.20
N HIS A 84 -9.95 -0.69 -2.98
CA HIS A 84 -11.37 -0.76 -2.64
C HIS A 84 -11.78 0.40 -1.74
N GLU A 85 -13.09 0.56 -1.57
CA GLU A 85 -13.66 1.31 -0.44
C GLU A 85 -14.79 0.51 0.21
N THR A 86 -14.93 0.67 1.52
CA THR A 86 -15.75 -0.20 2.39
C THR A 86 -17.27 -0.16 2.18
N ALA A 87 -17.78 0.86 1.49
CA ALA A 87 -19.18 1.24 1.35
C ALA A 87 -19.93 1.36 2.69
N THR A 88 -19.20 1.62 3.78
CA THR A 88 -19.73 1.66 5.15
C THR A 88 -19.36 2.98 5.83
N PRO A 89 -20.13 4.06 5.57
CA PRO A 89 -19.84 5.39 6.12
C PRO A 89 -19.67 5.40 7.64
N GLY A 90 -18.52 5.91 8.10
CA GLY A 90 -18.21 6.09 9.52
C GLY A 90 -17.70 4.84 10.25
N ALA A 91 -17.62 3.68 9.60
CA ALA A 91 -16.92 2.53 10.16
C ALA A 91 -15.40 2.78 10.16
N THR A 92 -14.76 2.50 11.29
CA THR A 92 -13.29 2.55 11.41
C THR A 92 -12.65 1.28 10.88
N ALA A 93 -11.34 1.31 10.62
CA ALA A 93 -10.57 0.12 10.27
C ALA A 93 -10.72 -0.98 11.34
N GLU A 94 -10.83 -0.61 12.63
CA GLU A 94 -11.12 -1.56 13.71
C GLU A 94 -12.50 -2.21 13.59
N ASN A 95 -13.52 -1.44 13.22
CA ASN A 95 -14.87 -1.97 13.02
C ASN A 95 -14.89 -2.98 11.88
N GLU A 96 -14.25 -2.66 10.75
CA GLU A 96 -14.15 -3.56 9.61
C GLU A 96 -13.35 -4.82 9.94
N VAL A 97 -12.20 -4.68 10.61
CA VAL A 97 -11.41 -5.83 11.05
C VAL A 97 -12.22 -6.74 11.96
N ALA A 98 -12.96 -6.21 12.93
CA ALA A 98 -13.83 -7.00 13.79
C ALA A 98 -14.95 -7.66 12.98
N TYR A 99 -15.58 -6.93 12.06
CA TYR A 99 -16.66 -7.43 11.22
C TYR A 99 -16.21 -8.60 10.34
N PHE A 100 -15.11 -8.45 9.60
CA PHE A 100 -14.61 -9.51 8.72
C PHE A 100 -14.12 -10.73 9.50
N ASN A 101 -13.42 -10.55 10.63
CA ASN A 101 -13.02 -11.67 11.48
C ASN A 101 -14.20 -12.51 11.99
N ASN A 102 -15.34 -11.86 12.25
CA ASN A 102 -16.54 -12.54 12.74
C ASN A 102 -17.40 -13.15 11.61
N ASN A 103 -17.38 -12.56 10.41
CA ASN A 103 -18.40 -12.85 9.40
C ASN A 103 -17.86 -13.47 8.10
N TRP A 104 -16.55 -13.52 7.86
CA TRP A 104 -15.99 -13.94 6.56
C TRP A 104 -16.46 -15.33 6.10
N LYS A 105 -16.71 -16.27 7.01
CA LYS A 105 -17.21 -17.63 6.67
C LYS A 105 -18.61 -17.60 6.05
N LYS A 106 -19.43 -16.62 6.42
CA LYS A 106 -20.78 -16.40 5.90
C LYS A 106 -20.74 -15.56 4.62
N LEU A 107 -19.90 -14.54 4.60
CA LEU A 107 -19.80 -13.58 3.50
C LEU A 107 -18.99 -14.15 2.32
N TYR A 108 -18.13 -15.14 2.58
CA TYR A 108 -17.14 -15.66 1.62
C TYR A 108 -16.24 -14.55 1.04
N THR A 109 -15.96 -13.53 1.85
CA THR A 109 -15.07 -12.43 1.47
C THR A 109 -14.21 -11.97 2.63
N TYR A 110 -13.01 -11.53 2.31
CA TYR A 110 -12.07 -10.80 3.15
C TYR A 110 -10.98 -10.19 2.29
N VAL A 111 -10.31 -9.16 2.81
CA VAL A 111 -9.20 -8.46 2.15
C VAL A 111 -7.92 -8.57 2.98
N HIS A 112 -6.81 -8.02 2.47
CA HIS A 112 -5.53 -8.06 3.18
C HIS A 112 -5.43 -7.00 4.25
N ALA A 113 -5.99 -5.81 4.02
CA ALA A 113 -5.87 -4.69 4.92
C ALA A 113 -7.08 -3.75 4.89
N PHE A 114 -7.29 -3.07 6.01
CA PHE A 114 -8.21 -1.93 6.15
C PHE A 114 -7.41 -0.69 6.53
N VAL A 115 -7.78 0.44 5.91
CA VAL A 115 -7.14 1.74 6.13
C VAL A 115 -8.20 2.78 6.45
N ASP A 116 -7.99 3.56 7.52
CA ASP A 116 -8.75 4.76 7.81
C ASP A 116 -7.81 5.95 8.07
N ALA A 117 -8.34 7.07 8.58
CA ALA A 117 -7.54 8.26 8.88
C ALA A 117 -6.46 8.02 9.96
N ASN A 118 -6.65 7.04 10.85
CA ASN A 118 -5.85 6.85 12.05
C ASN A 118 -5.03 5.55 12.04
N SER A 119 -5.35 4.60 11.17
CA SER A 119 -4.81 3.25 11.22
C SER A 119 -4.68 2.61 9.85
N ILE A 120 -3.61 1.83 9.69
CA ILE A 120 -3.41 0.88 8.61
C ILE A 120 -3.29 -0.50 9.24
N ILE A 121 -4.22 -1.39 8.94
CA ILE A 121 -4.32 -2.69 9.60
C ILE A 121 -4.32 -3.81 8.57
N ASN A 122 -3.16 -4.45 8.41
CA ASN A 122 -2.99 -5.63 7.59
C ASN A 122 -3.41 -6.89 8.38
N ILE A 123 -4.50 -7.54 7.96
CA ILE A 123 -5.10 -8.68 8.66
C ILE A 123 -4.92 -10.05 7.99
N HIS A 124 -4.35 -10.09 6.80
CA HIS A 124 -3.96 -11.35 6.15
C HIS A 124 -2.59 -11.18 5.49
N SER A 125 -1.73 -12.19 5.54
CA SER A 125 -0.43 -12.13 4.85
C SER A 125 -0.63 -11.79 3.38
N SER A 126 0.13 -10.80 2.89
CA SER A 126 0.17 -10.39 1.48
C SER A 126 0.93 -11.37 0.59
N ASP A 127 1.43 -12.48 1.14
CA ASP A 127 2.02 -13.57 0.36
C ASP A 127 0.96 -14.54 -0.21
N TYR A 128 -0.29 -14.39 0.20
CA TYR A 128 -1.39 -15.27 -0.16
C TYR A 128 -2.60 -14.44 -0.59
N GLY A 129 -3.32 -14.92 -1.60
CA GLY A 129 -4.55 -14.30 -2.08
C GLY A 129 -5.67 -14.32 -1.04
N VAL A 130 -6.64 -13.44 -1.28
CA VAL A 130 -7.85 -13.25 -0.48
C VAL A 130 -9.09 -13.33 -1.38
N TRP A 131 -10.27 -13.04 -0.86
CA TRP A 131 -11.52 -13.07 -1.62
C TRP A 131 -12.24 -11.73 -1.56
N GLY A 132 -11.95 -10.82 -2.49
CA GLY A 132 -12.61 -9.49 -2.49
C GLY A 132 -12.82 -8.84 -3.85
N ALA A 133 -12.22 -9.35 -4.93
CA ALA A 133 -12.26 -8.68 -6.24
C ALA A 133 -12.58 -9.60 -7.44
N GLY A 134 -13.18 -10.77 -7.19
CA GLY A 134 -13.43 -11.80 -8.21
C GLY A 134 -12.26 -12.77 -8.40
N PRO A 135 -12.49 -13.99 -8.91
CA PRO A 135 -11.49 -15.07 -8.95
C PRO A 135 -10.13 -14.72 -9.54
N THR A 136 -10.09 -14.00 -10.67
CA THR A 136 -8.87 -13.66 -11.38
C THR A 136 -8.07 -12.61 -10.60
N ALA A 137 -8.73 -11.55 -10.11
CA ALA A 137 -8.07 -10.55 -9.26
C ALA A 137 -7.57 -11.17 -7.94
N ASN A 138 -8.36 -12.05 -7.32
CA ASN A 138 -7.99 -12.78 -6.10
C ASN A 138 -6.73 -13.63 -6.28
N ALA A 139 -6.53 -14.21 -7.47
CA ALA A 139 -5.34 -15.01 -7.79
C ALA A 139 -4.09 -14.17 -8.07
N LYS A 140 -4.22 -12.85 -8.20
CA LYS A 140 -3.16 -11.96 -8.71
C LYS A 140 -2.80 -10.80 -7.80
N TYR A 141 -3.76 -10.23 -7.07
CA TYR A 141 -3.58 -8.93 -6.41
C TYR A 141 -3.73 -9.00 -4.89
N ILE A 142 -2.90 -8.19 -4.21
CA ILE A 142 -3.17 -7.74 -2.85
C ILE A 142 -4.42 -6.84 -2.89
N GLN A 143 -5.21 -6.79 -1.82
CA GLN A 143 -6.48 -6.05 -1.78
C GLN A 143 -6.56 -5.26 -0.48
N VAL A 144 -6.80 -3.95 -0.59
CA VAL A 144 -6.90 -3.00 0.52
C VAL A 144 -8.20 -2.24 0.46
N GLU A 145 -8.85 -2.10 1.61
CA GLU A 145 -10.11 -1.39 1.79
C GLU A 145 -9.87 -0.04 2.47
N LEU A 146 -10.26 1.04 1.80
CA LEU A 146 -10.30 2.38 2.39
C LEU A 146 -11.65 2.63 3.07
N CYS A 147 -11.62 2.97 4.36
CA CYS A 147 -12.81 3.25 5.14
C CYS A 147 -13.43 4.61 4.75
N GLU A 148 -14.76 4.68 4.64
CA GLU A 148 -15.46 5.94 4.36
C GLU A 148 -15.48 6.86 5.59
N VAL A 149 -14.85 8.03 5.50
CA VAL A 149 -14.73 9.02 6.60
C VAL A 149 -15.67 10.21 6.44
N GLY A 150 -15.78 11.05 7.47
CA GLY A 150 -16.75 12.15 7.53
C GLY A 150 -16.21 13.57 7.29
N THR A 151 -14.89 13.77 7.33
CA THR A 151 -14.29 15.11 7.19
C THR A 151 -13.14 15.14 6.18
N THR A 152 -12.90 16.33 5.61
CA THR A 152 -11.80 16.58 4.67
C THR A 152 -10.43 16.18 5.24
N ASP A 153 -10.17 16.52 6.50
CA ASP A 153 -8.92 16.20 7.18
C ASP A 153 -8.76 14.69 7.35
N GLN A 154 -9.81 14.00 7.80
CA GLN A 154 -9.83 12.54 7.87
C GLN A 154 -9.60 11.91 6.49
N PHE A 155 -10.17 12.48 5.43
CA PHE A 155 -10.03 11.94 4.08
C PHE A 155 -8.59 12.09 3.58
N ALA A 156 -7.97 13.25 3.81
CA ALA A 156 -6.57 13.47 3.48
C ALA A 156 -5.64 12.50 4.23
N HIS A 157 -5.87 12.30 5.54
CA HIS A 157 -5.14 11.33 6.34
C HIS A 157 -5.35 9.89 5.85
N SER A 158 -6.58 9.49 5.52
CA SER A 158 -6.87 8.14 5.04
C SER A 158 -6.25 7.88 3.66
N ILE A 159 -6.29 8.86 2.77
CA ILE A 159 -5.65 8.80 1.44
C ILE A 159 -4.12 8.72 1.56
N SER A 160 -3.50 9.48 2.47
CA SER A 160 -2.07 9.36 2.76
C SER A 160 -1.72 7.97 3.28
N ASN A 161 -2.49 7.45 4.25
CA ASN A 161 -2.28 6.12 4.81
C ASN A 161 -2.39 5.01 3.76
N ASP A 162 -3.39 5.08 2.88
CA ASP A 162 -3.63 4.05 1.86
C ASP A 162 -2.57 4.11 0.76
N ALA A 163 -2.20 5.31 0.31
CA ALA A 163 -1.09 5.49 -0.62
C ALA A 163 0.22 4.93 -0.07
N TYR A 164 0.47 5.12 1.23
CA TYR A 164 1.65 4.57 1.91
C TYR A 164 1.63 3.04 1.98
N TYR A 165 0.48 2.45 2.30
CA TYR A 165 0.32 1.00 2.30
C TYR A 165 0.61 0.41 0.91
N ILE A 166 -0.02 0.95 -0.12
CA ILE A 166 0.14 0.48 -1.51
C ILE A 166 1.60 0.62 -1.96
N ALA A 167 2.20 1.80 -1.79
CA ALA A 167 3.60 2.03 -2.14
C ALA A 167 4.56 1.09 -1.39
N SER A 168 4.32 0.84 -0.10
CA SER A 168 5.10 -0.08 0.70
C SER A 168 4.99 -1.53 0.20
N LYS A 169 3.79 -1.96 -0.22
CA LYS A 169 3.58 -3.30 -0.79
C LYS A 169 4.21 -3.46 -2.17
N LEU A 170 4.10 -2.46 -3.05
CA LEU A 170 4.80 -2.48 -4.33
C LEU A 170 6.32 -2.68 -4.12
N LEU A 171 6.92 -1.91 -3.20
CA LEU A 171 8.34 -2.06 -2.86
C LEU A 171 8.67 -3.41 -2.22
N GLN A 172 7.83 -3.89 -1.30
CA GLN A 172 8.00 -5.19 -0.63
C GLN A 172 8.09 -6.33 -1.64
N TYR A 173 7.29 -6.30 -2.71
CA TYR A 173 7.22 -7.36 -3.72
C TYR A 173 8.01 -7.04 -5.00
N GLY A 174 8.79 -5.96 -5.03
CA GLY A 174 9.58 -5.57 -6.20
C GLY A 174 8.73 -5.21 -7.43
N LEU A 175 7.48 -4.79 -7.22
CA LEU A 175 6.55 -4.43 -8.28
C LEU A 175 6.71 -2.95 -8.66
N PRO A 176 6.71 -2.61 -9.97
CA PRO A 176 6.72 -1.21 -10.39
C PRO A 176 5.40 -0.54 -10.05
N MET A 177 5.40 0.78 -9.82
CA MET A 177 4.17 1.56 -9.75
C MET A 177 3.68 1.85 -11.17
N GLU A 178 2.61 1.17 -11.58
CA GLU A 178 1.99 1.27 -12.91
C GLU A 178 0.46 1.32 -12.78
N PRO A 179 -0.15 2.51 -12.91
CA PRO A 179 -1.61 2.67 -12.88
C PRO A 179 -2.30 1.80 -13.93
N GLY A 180 -3.39 1.15 -13.54
CA GLY A 180 -4.14 0.25 -14.43
C GLY A 180 -3.49 -1.11 -14.67
N LYS A 181 -2.34 -1.40 -14.04
CA LYS A 181 -1.65 -2.69 -14.16
C LYS A 181 -1.23 -3.26 -12.81
N THR A 182 -0.34 -2.59 -12.08
CA THR A 182 0.07 -3.03 -10.73
C THR A 182 -0.67 -2.32 -9.62
N VAL A 183 -1.35 -1.22 -9.92
CA VAL A 183 -2.34 -0.57 -9.05
C VAL A 183 -3.63 -0.39 -9.84
N VAL A 184 -4.69 -1.04 -9.40
CA VAL A 184 -6.00 -1.04 -10.07
C VAL A 184 -7.12 -0.76 -9.06
N SER A 185 -8.20 -0.11 -9.48
CA SER A 185 -9.43 -0.07 -8.67
C SER A 185 -10.26 -1.33 -8.86
N HIS A 186 -11.15 -1.63 -7.92
CA HIS A 186 -12.11 -2.72 -8.07
C HIS A 186 -12.96 -2.55 -9.35
N LYS A 187 -13.39 -1.33 -9.67
CA LYS A 187 -14.04 -1.01 -10.96
C LYS A 187 -13.22 -1.42 -12.18
N GLN A 188 -11.91 -1.15 -12.17
CA GLN A 188 -11.03 -1.54 -13.26
C GLN A 188 -10.96 -3.06 -13.39
N THR A 189 -10.92 -3.82 -12.29
CA THR A 189 -10.96 -5.29 -12.34
C THR A 189 -12.26 -5.82 -12.97
N GLY A 190 -13.41 -5.20 -12.69
CA GLY A 190 -14.70 -5.54 -13.31
C GLY A 190 -14.71 -5.28 -14.83
N THR A 191 -13.95 -4.28 -15.28
CA THR A 191 -13.76 -4.00 -16.71
C THR A 191 -12.78 -4.99 -17.36
N MET A 192 -11.75 -5.41 -16.64
CA MET A 192 -10.72 -6.33 -17.15
C MET A 192 -11.22 -7.76 -17.32
N TRP A 193 -11.99 -8.27 -16.34
CA TRP A 193 -12.33 -9.69 -16.26
C TRP A 193 -13.83 -9.98 -16.21
N HIS A 194 -14.68 -8.98 -15.99
CA HIS A 194 -16.14 -9.14 -15.92
C HIS A 194 -16.63 -10.15 -14.86
N GLU A 195 -15.83 -10.34 -13.80
CA GLU A 195 -16.14 -11.25 -12.69
C GLU A 195 -16.80 -10.55 -11.49
N THR A 196 -16.86 -9.22 -11.53
CA THR A 196 -17.46 -8.34 -10.52
C THR A 196 -18.10 -7.14 -11.22
N ASN A 197 -19.16 -6.58 -10.63
CA ASN A 197 -19.83 -5.37 -11.09
C ASN A 197 -19.66 -4.18 -10.13
N HIS A 198 -18.77 -4.34 -9.16
CA HIS A 198 -18.41 -3.31 -8.21
C HIS A 198 -17.74 -2.11 -8.89
N THR A 199 -17.96 -0.92 -8.34
CA THR A 199 -17.52 0.36 -8.93
C THR A 199 -16.60 1.17 -8.02
N ASP A 200 -16.23 0.62 -6.86
CA ASP A 200 -15.30 1.25 -5.92
C ASP A 200 -13.87 1.43 -6.49
N PRO A 201 -13.13 2.46 -6.04
CA PRO A 201 -13.53 3.51 -5.09
C PRO A 201 -14.09 4.77 -5.77
N ASP A 202 -14.36 4.74 -7.09
CA ASP A 202 -14.68 5.93 -7.90
C ASP A 202 -15.80 6.80 -7.30
N GLY A 203 -16.87 6.18 -6.82
CA GLY A 203 -18.01 6.87 -6.23
C GLY A 203 -17.64 7.61 -4.94
N TYR A 204 -16.88 6.96 -4.05
CA TYR A 204 -16.41 7.55 -2.81
C TYR A 204 -15.42 8.69 -3.07
N PHE A 205 -14.43 8.48 -3.95
CA PHE A 205 -13.47 9.52 -4.32
C PHE A 205 -14.15 10.75 -4.92
N SER A 206 -15.16 10.54 -5.77
CA SER A 206 -15.93 11.63 -6.39
C SER A 206 -16.65 12.51 -5.36
N LYS A 207 -17.10 11.96 -4.22
CA LYS A 207 -17.70 12.76 -3.11
C LYS A 207 -16.74 13.82 -2.57
N TRP A 208 -15.44 13.60 -2.70
CA TRP A 208 -14.37 14.49 -2.24
C TRP A 208 -13.74 15.32 -3.37
N GLY A 209 -14.27 15.26 -4.60
CA GLY A 209 -13.61 15.87 -5.76
C GLY A 209 -12.21 15.28 -5.98
N TYR A 210 -12.05 14.00 -5.71
CA TYR A 210 -10.83 13.22 -5.88
C TYR A 210 -11.07 12.08 -6.89
N ASP A 211 -10.02 11.48 -7.42
CA ASP A 211 -10.10 10.36 -8.36
C ASP A 211 -8.88 9.44 -8.28
N MET A 212 -8.94 8.32 -9.00
CA MET A 212 -7.85 7.35 -9.06
C MET A 212 -6.58 7.91 -9.72
N ASN A 213 -6.65 8.93 -10.58
CA ASN A 213 -5.45 9.52 -11.17
C ASN A 213 -4.67 10.30 -10.10
N GLN A 214 -5.37 11.14 -9.34
CA GLN A 214 -4.81 11.89 -8.23
C GLN A 214 -4.28 10.95 -7.13
N PHE A 215 -4.98 9.85 -6.88
CA PHE A 215 -4.50 8.83 -5.94
C PHE A 215 -3.22 8.15 -6.44
N ASN A 216 -3.18 7.78 -7.72
CA ASN A 216 -1.99 7.22 -8.36
C ASN A 216 -0.80 8.18 -8.34
N GLU A 217 -1.02 9.49 -8.49
CA GLU A 217 0.04 10.50 -8.33
C GLU A 217 0.65 10.47 -6.92
N LEU A 218 -0.19 10.36 -5.88
CA LEU A 218 0.28 10.28 -4.49
C LEU A 218 1.03 8.96 -4.22
N ILE A 219 0.48 7.83 -4.67
CA ILE A 219 1.13 6.52 -4.58
C ILE A 219 2.50 6.56 -5.28
N GLY A 220 2.57 7.15 -6.48
CA GLY A 220 3.81 7.32 -7.23
C GLY A 220 4.84 8.17 -6.48
N LYS A 221 4.41 9.31 -5.90
CA LYS A 221 5.26 10.17 -5.05
C LYS A 221 5.82 9.36 -3.88
N TYR A 222 4.97 8.65 -3.14
CA TYR A 222 5.38 7.87 -1.98
C TYR A 222 6.28 6.70 -2.37
N TYR A 223 5.96 5.96 -3.44
CA TYR A 223 6.77 4.87 -3.96
C TYR A 223 8.19 5.33 -4.30
N ASN A 224 8.31 6.43 -5.04
CA ASN A 224 9.62 6.99 -5.42
C ASN A 224 10.40 7.50 -4.21
N ASN A 225 9.74 8.23 -3.31
CA ASN A 225 10.39 8.79 -2.12
C ASN A 225 10.84 7.69 -1.15
N LEU A 226 10.01 6.68 -0.91
CA LEU A 226 10.35 5.51 -0.10
C LEU A 226 11.50 4.73 -0.72
N LYS A 227 11.49 4.51 -2.04
CA LYS A 227 12.57 3.83 -2.76
C LYS A 227 13.90 4.57 -2.64
N ALA A 228 13.86 5.90 -2.71
CA ALA A 228 15.07 6.73 -2.70
C ALA A 228 15.60 7.02 -1.28
N THR A 229 14.70 7.20 -0.30
CA THR A 229 15.05 7.79 1.00
C THR A 229 14.51 7.02 2.20
N GLY A 230 13.64 6.03 2.00
CA GLY A 230 12.94 5.34 3.09
C GLY A 230 11.86 6.17 3.79
N SER A 231 11.54 7.37 3.29
CA SER A 231 10.51 8.27 3.82
C SER A 231 9.54 8.71 2.72
N VAL A 232 8.27 8.93 3.06
CA VAL A 232 7.26 9.41 2.10
C VAL A 232 7.43 10.89 1.71
N ASN A 233 8.06 11.70 2.58
CA ASN A 233 8.23 13.13 2.36
C ASN A 233 9.43 13.45 1.45
N GLY A 234 10.24 12.44 1.10
CA GLY A 234 11.57 12.68 0.54
C GLY A 234 12.48 13.37 1.56
N ALA A 235 13.75 13.60 1.21
CA ALA A 235 14.61 14.39 2.08
C ALA A 235 14.10 15.84 2.14
N VAL A 236 13.80 16.35 3.35
CA VAL A 236 13.71 17.80 3.60
C VAL A 236 15.14 18.32 3.56
N THR A 237 15.63 18.73 2.39
CA THR A 237 16.80 19.61 2.32
C THR A 237 16.33 21.05 2.35
N LYS A 238 16.43 21.72 3.51
CA LYS A 238 16.48 23.19 3.56
C LYS A 238 17.03 23.71 4.89
N PRO A 239 17.63 24.92 4.92
CA PRO A 239 18.87 25.34 4.27
C PRO A 239 19.93 25.71 5.33
N SER A 240 21.22 25.56 5.02
CA SER A 240 22.24 26.43 5.62
C SER A 240 23.39 26.64 4.65
N THR A 241 23.50 27.90 4.25
CA THR A 241 24.65 28.64 3.74
C THR A 241 26.00 27.89 3.79
N ASP A 242 26.54 27.57 2.62
CA ASP A 242 27.68 28.34 2.15
C ASP A 242 27.81 28.25 0.63
N ALA A 243 28.12 29.40 0.04
CA ALA A 243 28.45 29.52 -1.36
C ALA A 243 29.79 28.81 -1.60
N GLY A 244 29.70 27.63 -2.20
CA GLY A 244 30.80 26.98 -2.89
C GLY A 244 30.27 26.46 -4.21
N SER A 245 30.62 27.13 -5.29
CA SER A 245 30.70 26.51 -6.62
C SER A 245 31.27 25.10 -6.44
N ASP A 246 30.68 24.09 -7.08
CA ASP A 246 31.44 23.30 -8.04
C ASP A 246 30.59 22.27 -8.79
N ASN A 247 31.12 21.95 -9.96
CA ASN A 247 30.46 21.40 -11.12
C ASN A 247 30.02 19.94 -10.97
N ASN A 248 28.99 19.61 -11.75
CA ASN A 248 28.56 18.25 -12.10
C ASN A 248 29.69 17.22 -12.14
N ASN A 249 29.67 16.28 -11.20
CA ASN A 249 30.10 14.91 -11.45
C ASN A 249 29.39 13.97 -10.46
N LYS A 250 28.31 13.31 -10.93
CA LYS A 250 27.59 12.29 -10.15
C LYS A 250 28.43 11.02 -10.12
N VAL A 251 29.40 10.98 -9.22
CA VAL A 251 30.02 9.72 -8.78
C VAL A 251 29.00 9.07 -7.86
N GLU A 252 28.45 7.92 -8.25
CA GLU A 252 27.65 7.10 -7.34
C GLU A 252 28.55 6.73 -6.15
N ALA A 253 28.31 7.34 -4.99
CA ALA A 253 28.94 6.93 -3.76
C ALA A 253 28.53 5.48 -3.48
N SER A 254 29.50 4.57 -3.52
CA SER A 254 29.29 3.17 -3.15
C SER A 254 28.66 3.10 -1.76
N ASN A 255 27.47 2.52 -1.64
CA ASN A 255 26.86 2.26 -0.33
C ASN A 255 27.71 1.22 0.42
N PRO A 256 28.44 1.58 1.49
CA PRO A 256 29.35 0.66 2.19
C PRO A 256 28.61 -0.46 2.92
N TYR A 257 27.29 -0.34 3.05
CA TYR A 257 26.42 -1.30 3.72
C TYR A 257 25.73 -2.25 2.74
N LYS A 258 25.91 -2.05 1.42
CA LYS A 258 25.40 -2.94 0.39
C LYS A 258 26.28 -4.19 0.33
N GLY A 259 25.67 -5.34 0.48
CA GLY A 259 26.38 -6.61 0.51
C GLY A 259 25.45 -7.79 0.72
N VAL A 260 26.05 -8.90 1.12
CA VAL A 260 25.36 -10.13 1.48
C VAL A 260 25.67 -10.43 2.93
N VAL A 261 24.67 -10.85 3.70
CA VAL A 261 24.85 -11.48 5.01
C VAL A 261 24.58 -12.96 4.89
N ASP A 262 25.59 -13.77 5.19
CA ASP A 262 25.43 -15.21 5.39
C ASP A 262 24.99 -15.42 6.83
N VAL A 263 23.79 -15.97 7.02
CA VAL A 263 23.21 -16.15 8.35
C VAL A 263 23.45 -17.57 8.86
N THR A 264 23.81 -17.70 10.14
CA THR A 264 24.06 -19.00 10.78
C THR A 264 23.63 -18.97 12.24
N ASP A 265 22.81 -19.94 12.64
CA ASP A 265 22.54 -20.22 14.05
C ASP A 265 23.23 -21.55 14.45
N PRO A 266 24.22 -21.53 15.35
CA PRO A 266 24.90 -22.74 15.79
C PRO A 266 24.00 -23.72 16.57
N GLU A 267 22.82 -23.27 17.04
CA GLU A 267 21.94 -24.03 17.93
C GLU A 267 20.53 -24.30 17.35
N GLY A 268 20.23 -23.86 16.12
CA GLY A 268 18.89 -23.96 15.54
C GLY A 268 18.80 -24.00 14.02
N ASP A 269 17.63 -24.36 13.50
CA ASP A 269 17.34 -24.44 12.05
C ASP A 269 16.97 -23.07 11.43
N TYR A 270 16.80 -22.04 12.28
CA TYR A 270 16.35 -20.71 11.86
C TYR A 270 17.03 -19.60 12.64
N VAL A 271 17.43 -18.54 11.94
CA VAL A 271 18.00 -17.34 12.54
C VAL A 271 16.89 -16.36 12.90
N GLN A 272 16.88 -15.95 14.18
CA GLN A 272 15.92 -14.99 14.71
C GLN A 272 16.08 -13.60 14.08
N LEU A 273 14.97 -13.05 13.62
CA LEU A 273 14.86 -11.66 13.16
C LEU A 273 14.41 -10.72 14.26
N LEU A 274 14.64 -9.43 14.02
CA LEU A 274 14.15 -8.33 14.83
C LEU A 274 13.52 -7.26 13.94
N SER A 275 12.41 -6.70 14.39
CA SER A 275 11.74 -5.56 13.78
C SER A 275 11.69 -4.39 14.74
N PHE A 276 11.66 -3.17 14.22
CA PHE A 276 11.65 -1.96 15.03
C PHE A 276 10.35 -1.19 14.83
N ARG A 277 9.70 -0.79 15.92
CA ARG A 277 8.58 0.16 15.89
C ARG A 277 9.09 1.58 15.65
N ALA A 278 8.17 2.50 15.35
CA ALA A 278 8.49 3.91 15.15
C ALA A 278 9.12 4.57 16.40
N ASP A 279 8.79 4.08 17.59
CA ASP A 279 9.37 4.53 18.86
C ASP A 279 10.78 3.96 19.15
N GLY A 280 11.35 3.18 18.22
CA GLY A 280 12.65 2.53 18.36
C GLY A 280 12.64 1.26 19.20
N SER A 281 11.49 0.86 19.77
CA SER A 281 11.37 -0.42 20.47
C SER A 281 11.43 -1.59 19.49
N ALA A 282 12.10 -2.66 19.90
CA ALA A 282 12.24 -3.85 19.08
C ALA A 282 11.19 -4.90 19.42
N PHE A 283 10.81 -5.70 18.43
CA PHE A 283 9.98 -6.90 18.62
C PHE A 283 10.44 -8.02 17.70
N VAL A 284 10.18 -9.25 18.13
CA VAL A 284 10.46 -10.46 17.37
C VAL A 284 9.29 -10.70 16.41
N PRO A 285 9.50 -10.71 15.08
CA PRO A 285 8.48 -11.11 14.11
C PRO A 285 8.25 -12.63 14.17
N THR A 286 7.14 -13.10 13.60
CA THR A 286 6.72 -14.51 13.64
C THR A 286 7.49 -15.42 12.67
N ARG A 287 8.54 -14.90 12.01
CA ARG A 287 9.37 -15.64 11.05
C ARG A 287 10.85 -15.41 11.32
N GLY A 288 11.66 -16.38 10.90
CA GLY A 288 13.12 -16.31 10.90
C GLY A 288 13.67 -16.59 9.51
N LEU A 289 14.98 -16.41 9.36
CA LEU A 289 15.69 -16.80 8.13
C LEU A 289 16.10 -18.26 8.25
N ALA A 290 16.05 -19.02 7.16
CA ALA A 290 16.57 -20.38 7.17
C ALA A 290 18.09 -20.36 7.46
N ASP A 291 18.56 -21.30 8.28
CA ASP A 291 19.98 -21.42 8.61
C ASP A 291 20.85 -21.60 7.34
N LYS A 292 22.08 -21.05 7.37
CA LYS A 292 23.08 -21.11 6.28
C LYS A 292 22.60 -20.56 4.93
N THR A 293 21.77 -19.52 4.95
CA THR A 293 21.30 -18.86 3.72
C THR A 293 21.88 -17.43 3.55
N PRO A 294 22.18 -17.01 2.31
CA PRO A 294 22.63 -15.65 2.03
C PRO A 294 21.45 -14.69 1.87
N TRP A 295 21.56 -13.49 2.43
CA TRP A 295 20.56 -12.43 2.29
C TRP A 295 21.18 -11.12 1.84
N ALA A 296 20.54 -10.46 0.89
CA ALA A 296 20.95 -9.11 0.51
C ALA A 296 20.70 -8.16 1.67
N THR A 297 21.68 -7.30 1.94
CA THR A 297 21.55 -6.19 2.86
C THR A 297 22.04 -4.92 2.20
N ASP A 298 21.47 -3.80 2.60
CA ASP A 298 21.82 -2.47 2.12
C ASP A 298 21.84 -1.42 3.23
N GLN A 299 21.47 -1.82 4.45
CA GLN A 299 21.44 -0.96 5.63
C GLN A 299 21.91 -1.72 6.86
N GLN A 300 22.50 -0.96 7.77
CA GLN A 300 22.92 -1.43 9.08
C GLN A 300 22.31 -0.53 10.15
N LYS A 301 22.05 -1.09 11.32
CA LYS A 301 21.55 -0.36 12.50
C LYS A 301 22.25 -0.85 13.75
N GLN A 302 22.56 0.04 14.68
CA GLN A 302 23.03 -0.36 16.01
C GLN A 302 21.86 -0.49 16.98
N TYR A 303 21.77 -1.62 17.69
CA TYR A 303 20.79 -1.82 18.75
C TYR A 303 21.35 -2.73 19.84
N LYS A 304 21.30 -2.28 21.10
CA LYS A 304 21.80 -3.01 22.28
C LYS A 304 23.22 -3.59 22.13
N GLY A 305 24.13 -2.85 21.50
CA GLY A 305 25.54 -3.23 21.34
C GLY A 305 25.82 -4.18 20.16
N HIS A 306 24.80 -4.51 19.37
CA HIS A 306 24.92 -5.35 18.18
C HIS A 306 24.59 -4.56 16.91
N THR A 307 25.32 -4.89 15.84
CA THR A 307 24.98 -4.43 14.49
C THR A 307 23.87 -5.31 13.93
N TYR A 308 22.87 -4.70 13.35
CA TYR A 308 21.75 -5.37 12.71
C TYR A 308 21.76 -5.05 11.22
N TYR A 309 21.65 -6.08 10.38
CA TYR A 309 21.63 -5.99 8.92
C TYR A 309 20.21 -6.13 8.41
N ARG A 310 19.79 -5.21 7.55
CA ARG A 310 18.43 -5.23 7.02
C ARG A 310 18.31 -6.33 5.96
N VAL A 311 17.33 -7.21 6.14
CA VAL A 311 17.02 -8.31 5.19
C VAL A 311 15.62 -8.19 4.58
N SER A 312 14.78 -7.33 5.16
CA SER A 312 13.48 -6.92 4.61
C SER A 312 13.12 -5.51 5.11
N THR A 313 12.04 -4.92 4.60
CA THR A 313 11.60 -3.52 4.83
C THR A 313 11.75 -3.07 6.29
N ASN A 314 11.40 -3.93 7.24
CA ASN A 314 11.58 -3.68 8.67
C ASN A 314 12.01 -4.95 9.42
N GLU A 315 12.82 -5.80 8.80
CA GLU A 315 13.34 -6.99 9.47
C GLU A 315 14.85 -7.02 9.35
N TRP A 316 15.46 -7.34 10.47
CA TRP A 316 16.88 -7.17 10.66
C TRP A 316 17.44 -8.40 11.37
N VAL A 317 18.61 -8.85 10.91
CA VAL A 317 19.36 -9.94 11.52
C VAL A 317 20.55 -9.38 12.28
N SER A 318 20.82 -9.86 13.48
CA SER A 318 21.97 -9.44 14.28
C SER A 318 23.28 -10.01 13.72
N ASP A 319 24.36 -9.25 13.83
CA ASP A 319 25.75 -9.65 13.60
C ASP A 319 26.18 -10.87 14.41
N TYR A 320 25.51 -11.14 15.54
CA TYR A 320 25.68 -12.37 16.30
C TYR A 320 25.41 -13.63 15.45
N TYR A 321 24.46 -13.56 14.53
CA TYR A 321 24.07 -14.66 13.65
C TYR A 321 24.40 -14.42 12.18
N ALA A 322 25.12 -13.35 11.83
CA ALA A 322 25.26 -12.91 10.46
C ALA A 322 26.68 -12.44 10.15
N LYS A 323 27.25 -12.98 9.07
CA LYS A 323 28.54 -12.52 8.53
C LYS A 323 28.32 -11.66 7.30
N PHE A 324 28.64 -10.37 7.41
CA PHE A 324 28.52 -9.43 6.29
C PHE A 324 29.73 -9.51 5.34
N THR A 325 29.42 -9.55 4.04
CA THR A 325 30.36 -9.41 2.93
C THR A 325 29.93 -8.23 2.07
N ALA A 326 30.72 -7.16 2.04
CA ALA A 326 30.44 -5.98 1.22
C ALA A 326 30.47 -6.34 -0.28
N SER A 327 29.54 -5.77 -1.05
CA SER A 327 29.60 -5.81 -2.50
C SER A 327 30.73 -4.89 -2.99
N LYS A 328 31.55 -5.41 -3.91
CA LYS A 328 32.53 -4.60 -4.64
C LYS A 328 31.84 -3.73 -5.69
#